data_AF-A0AAE0GJU9-F1
#
_entry.id   AF-A0AAE0GJU9-F1
#
_cell.length_a   1.000
_cell.length_b   1.000
_cell.length_c   1.000
_cell.angle_alpha   90.00
_cell.angle_beta   90.00
_cell.angle_gamma   90.00
#
_symmetry.space_group_name_H-M   'P 1'
#
loop_
_entity.id
_entity.type
_entity.pdbx_description
1 polymer ?
#
loop_
_entity_poly.entity_id
_entity_poly.type
_entity_poly.pdbx_seq_one_letter_code
_entity_poly.pdbx_strand_id
1 'polypeptide(L)'
;ITTLIHNKGLRIRDAFELFDHDGDGVLKCSELYGGITWLGLSLTPEAIQELFSKADVDSDGKVSMTEFKNVLDLGDGSEEHVFEPEDGAVPHEKIAPIAITKEDEDGESVEEGPVEITNKYWDKLEFEFTPVAGLKEVWTSLGTTSHSKASIWQRADSSFVPSIKVGAREKRGVYGCYVTEGHSEPDLKNAQTLQIKDTSIYQWSGSKYNTRTMRKLCPHPVRFRREWENTSGKKHLYIWRPIPPSGDFVALGMMATNTDQAPSVESMRCVPLAWCTPSKSTHSTWDSSGTAGRPGSLWAGNSFNLLVANASMNRPDELYELKRAKKVKDITPPELVEKLFTFKK
;
A
#
# COMPACT_ATOMS: atom_id res chain seq x y z
N ILE A 1 21.63 -12.97 3.04
CA ILE A 1 20.27 -12.42 3.25
C ILE A 1 20.35 -11.03 3.90
N THR A 2 21.13 -10.86 4.97
CA THR A 2 21.37 -9.58 5.69
C THR A 2 21.74 -8.41 4.78
N THR A 3 22.67 -8.60 3.83
CA THR A 3 23.05 -7.55 2.85
C THR A 3 21.88 -7.11 1.96
N LEU A 4 20.96 -8.01 1.60
CA LEU A 4 19.81 -7.68 0.75
C LEU A 4 18.74 -6.91 1.52
N ILE A 5 18.56 -7.25 2.80
CA ILE A 5 17.68 -6.50 3.72
C ILE A 5 18.20 -5.05 3.83
N HIS A 6 19.51 -4.87 4.04
CA HIS A 6 20.12 -3.55 4.10
C HIS A 6 20.08 -2.79 2.76
N ASN A 7 20.29 -3.47 1.63
CA ASN A 7 20.19 -2.86 0.29
C ASN A 7 18.76 -2.37 -0.04
N LYS A 8 17.73 -2.95 0.60
CA LYS A 8 16.34 -2.47 0.53
C LYS A 8 16.04 -1.36 1.54
N GLY A 9 17.04 -0.88 2.28
CA GLY A 9 16.90 0.16 3.30
C GLY A 9 16.15 -0.29 4.56
N LEU A 10 16.02 -1.61 4.78
CA LEU A 10 15.31 -2.18 5.92
C LEU A 10 16.28 -2.54 7.05
N ARG A 11 15.79 -2.45 8.31
CA ARG A 11 16.46 -3.06 9.46
C ARG A 11 16.01 -4.52 9.58
N ILE A 12 16.79 -5.35 10.26
CA ILE A 12 16.46 -6.77 10.47
C ILE A 12 15.07 -6.94 11.09
N ARG A 13 14.73 -6.09 12.07
CA ARG A 13 13.40 -6.06 12.67
C ARG A 13 12.30 -5.76 11.66
N ASP A 14 12.53 -4.82 10.75
CA ASP A 14 11.55 -4.43 9.73
C ASP A 14 11.35 -5.53 8.69
N ALA A 15 12.39 -6.32 8.41
CA ALA A 15 12.31 -7.48 7.54
C ALA A 15 11.59 -8.66 8.20
N PHE A 16 11.80 -8.88 9.50
CA PHE A 16 11.07 -9.91 10.24
C PHE A 16 9.57 -9.60 10.29
N GLU A 17 9.21 -8.37 10.67
CA GLU A 17 7.81 -7.89 10.66
C GLU A 17 7.20 -7.84 9.24
N LEU A 18 8.01 -7.93 8.19
CA LEU A 18 7.56 -8.03 6.80
C LEU A 18 7.31 -9.48 6.39
N PHE A 19 8.08 -10.42 6.95
CA PHE A 19 7.99 -11.83 6.62
C PHE A 19 6.84 -12.49 7.40
N ASP A 20 6.63 -12.05 8.64
CA ASP A 20 5.53 -12.46 9.53
C ASP A 20 4.20 -11.94 8.97
N HIS A 21 3.46 -12.80 8.28
CA HIS A 21 2.29 -12.39 7.51
C HIS A 21 1.03 -12.34 8.38
N ASP A 22 0.91 -13.25 9.33
CA ASP A 22 -0.20 -13.29 10.28
C ASP A 22 0.05 -12.49 11.57
N GLY A 23 1.26 -11.97 11.76
CA GLY A 23 1.60 -11.04 12.83
C GLY A 23 1.61 -11.70 14.20
N ASP A 24 1.82 -13.02 14.24
CA ASP A 24 1.87 -13.80 15.49
C ASP A 24 3.24 -13.69 16.20
N GLY A 25 4.19 -12.95 15.60
CA GLY A 25 5.51 -12.65 16.15
C GLY A 25 6.54 -13.74 15.87
N VAL A 26 6.21 -14.74 15.04
CA VAL A 26 7.07 -15.87 14.66
C VAL A 26 6.91 -16.16 13.17
N LEU A 27 7.95 -16.70 12.51
CA LEU A 27 7.90 -17.01 11.08
C LEU A 27 7.70 -18.50 10.85
N LYS A 28 6.67 -18.86 10.07
CA LYS A 28 6.52 -20.22 9.53
C LYS A 28 7.37 -20.39 8.28
N CYS A 29 7.62 -21.65 7.89
CA CYS A 29 8.43 -21.96 6.70
C CYS A 29 7.87 -21.33 5.40
N SER A 30 6.54 -21.25 5.27
CA SER A 30 5.88 -20.55 4.16
C SER A 30 6.10 -19.03 4.16
N GLU A 31 6.19 -18.44 5.35
CA GLU A 31 6.39 -17.00 5.54
C GLU A 31 7.84 -16.60 5.28
N LEU A 32 8.78 -17.42 5.77
CA LEU A 32 10.19 -17.30 5.43
C LEU A 32 10.42 -17.43 3.92
N TYR A 33 9.74 -18.37 3.25
CA TYR A 33 9.79 -18.53 1.80
C TYR A 33 9.29 -17.27 1.06
N GLY A 34 8.13 -16.75 1.48
CA GLY A 34 7.56 -15.53 0.92
C GLY A 34 8.49 -14.33 1.10
N GLY A 35 9.09 -14.20 2.28
CA GLY A 35 10.05 -13.13 2.60
C GLY A 35 11.33 -13.18 1.76
N ILE A 36 11.91 -14.36 1.58
CA ILE A 36 13.12 -14.54 0.76
C ILE A 36 12.84 -14.26 -0.72
N THR A 37 11.68 -14.70 -1.20
CA THR A 37 11.21 -14.40 -2.56
C THR A 37 11.01 -12.91 -2.75
N TRP A 38 10.46 -12.21 -1.75
CA TRP A 38 10.30 -10.76 -1.76
C TRP A 38 11.63 -10.00 -1.79
N LEU A 39 12.67 -10.51 -1.13
CA LEU A 39 14.03 -9.99 -1.23
C LEU A 39 14.66 -10.17 -2.62
N GLY A 40 13.98 -10.87 -3.54
CA GLY A 40 14.44 -11.14 -4.90
C GLY A 40 15.33 -12.38 -5.01
N LEU A 41 15.36 -13.22 -3.98
CA LEU A 41 16.04 -14.52 -4.01
C LEU A 41 15.03 -15.62 -4.30
N SER A 42 15.29 -16.42 -5.33
CA SER A 42 14.53 -17.63 -5.60
C SER A 42 15.35 -18.83 -5.13
N LEU A 43 14.90 -19.47 -4.05
CA LEU A 43 15.48 -20.71 -3.54
C LEU A 43 14.56 -21.89 -3.85
N THR A 44 15.11 -23.10 -3.98
CA THR A 44 14.29 -24.32 -4.15
C THR A 44 13.65 -24.70 -2.81
N PRO A 45 12.47 -25.34 -2.80
CA PRO A 45 11.80 -25.74 -1.55
C PRO A 45 12.72 -26.46 -0.55
N GLU A 46 13.63 -27.29 -1.05
CA GLU A 46 14.61 -28.02 -0.25
C GLU A 46 15.63 -27.08 0.42
N ALA A 47 16.10 -26.06 -0.30
CA ALA A 47 17.04 -25.08 0.22
C ALA A 47 16.40 -24.11 1.23
N ILE A 48 15.11 -23.78 1.07
CA ILE A 48 14.36 -23.04 2.10
C ILE A 48 14.13 -23.89 3.33
N GLN A 49 13.82 -25.17 3.16
CA GLN A 49 13.63 -26.07 4.28
C GLN A 49 14.94 -26.26 5.08
N GLU A 50 16.08 -26.34 4.40
CA GLU A 50 17.40 -26.34 5.04
C GLU A 50 17.69 -25.03 5.78
N LEU A 51 17.37 -23.88 5.17
CA LEU A 51 17.54 -22.57 5.81
C LEU A 51 16.61 -22.39 7.02
N PHE A 52 15.37 -22.86 6.91
CA PHE A 52 14.39 -22.85 7.97
C PHE A 52 14.86 -23.74 9.13
N SER A 53 15.33 -24.96 8.84
CA SER A 53 15.88 -25.87 9.85
C SER A 53 17.14 -25.34 10.51
N LYS A 54 17.91 -24.47 9.85
CA LYS A 54 19.05 -23.77 10.48
C LYS A 54 18.61 -22.58 11.33
N ALA A 55 17.40 -22.07 11.11
CA ALA A 55 16.86 -20.91 11.81
C ALA A 55 15.99 -21.26 13.00
N ASP A 56 15.23 -22.33 12.90
CA ASP A 56 14.41 -22.90 13.95
C ASP A 56 15.32 -23.68 14.92
N VAL A 57 15.90 -22.98 15.90
CA VAL A 57 16.92 -23.53 16.81
C VAL A 57 16.24 -24.37 17.89
N ASP A 58 15.05 -23.96 18.33
CA ASP A 58 14.25 -24.71 19.30
C ASP A 58 13.36 -25.80 18.67
N SER A 59 13.34 -25.89 17.32
CA SER A 59 12.58 -26.88 16.54
C SER A 59 11.08 -26.85 16.83
N ASP A 60 10.54 -25.69 17.19
CA ASP A 60 9.12 -25.50 17.45
C ASP A 60 8.27 -25.38 16.16
N GLY A 61 8.93 -25.45 15.00
CA GLY A 61 8.31 -25.34 13.68
C GLY A 61 8.06 -23.89 13.27
N LYS A 62 8.64 -22.93 13.98
CA LYS A 62 8.55 -21.49 13.77
C LYS A 62 9.92 -20.86 14.02
N VAL A 63 10.09 -19.62 13.57
CA VAL A 63 11.34 -18.87 13.79
C VAL A 63 10.99 -17.58 14.49
N SER A 64 11.40 -17.44 15.74
CA SER A 64 11.22 -16.24 16.52
C SER A 64 12.13 -15.09 16.04
N MET A 65 11.81 -13.86 16.43
CA MET A 65 12.64 -12.68 16.11
C MET A 65 14.10 -12.86 16.60
N THR A 66 14.28 -13.54 17.73
CA THR A 66 15.61 -13.78 18.31
C THR A 66 16.40 -14.75 17.44
N GLU A 67 15.77 -15.85 17.01
CA GLU A 67 16.37 -16.84 16.12
C GLU A 67 16.66 -16.30 14.72
N PHE A 68 15.72 -15.54 14.16
CA PHE A 68 15.92 -14.88 12.88
C PHE A 68 17.09 -13.90 12.90
N LYS A 69 17.29 -13.16 14.00
CA LYS A 69 18.47 -12.32 14.19
C LYS A 69 19.73 -13.15 14.30
N ASN A 70 19.72 -14.21 15.10
CA ASN A 70 20.89 -15.07 15.28
C ASN A 70 21.35 -15.65 13.94
N VAL A 71 20.46 -16.15 13.09
CA VAL A 71 20.84 -16.64 11.75
C VAL A 71 21.41 -15.55 10.85
N LEU A 72 20.89 -14.33 10.95
CA LEU A 72 21.32 -13.21 10.12
C LEU A 72 22.61 -12.54 10.61
N ASP A 73 22.91 -12.65 11.91
CA ASP A 73 24.15 -12.19 12.54
C ASP A 73 25.26 -13.25 12.47
N LEU A 74 24.94 -14.55 12.42
CA LEU A 74 25.89 -15.66 12.22
C LEU A 74 26.47 -15.73 10.78
N GLY A 75 26.16 -14.74 9.93
CA GLY A 75 26.75 -14.58 8.60
C GLY A 75 28.20 -14.07 8.58
N ASP A 76 28.78 -13.80 9.75
CA ASP A 76 30.19 -13.43 9.97
C ASP A 76 30.75 -14.28 11.13
N GLY A 77 31.41 -15.40 10.81
CA GLY A 77 32.39 -16.04 11.71
C GLY A 77 31.92 -17.25 12.54
N SER A 78 32.23 -18.45 12.04
CA SER A 78 32.70 -19.69 12.72
C SER A 78 32.05 -20.26 14.01
N GLU A 79 31.69 -21.55 13.86
CA GLU A 79 31.80 -22.71 14.78
C GLU A 79 30.74 -23.04 15.88
N GLU A 80 30.17 -24.24 15.67
CA GLU A 80 29.64 -25.31 16.53
C GLU A 80 29.10 -25.03 17.95
N HIS A 81 27.82 -25.39 18.17
CA HIS A 81 27.45 -26.17 19.36
C HIS A 81 26.20 -27.03 19.14
N VAL A 82 26.35 -28.32 19.44
CA VAL A 82 25.37 -29.42 19.36
C VAL A 82 24.41 -29.36 20.56
N PHE A 83 23.11 -29.62 20.33
CA PHE A 83 22.22 -30.14 21.37
C PHE A 83 21.21 -31.13 20.78
N GLU A 84 21.13 -32.32 21.38
CA GLU A 84 20.21 -33.43 21.06
C GLU A 84 18.87 -33.29 21.84
N PRO A 85 17.79 -34.00 21.44
CA PRO A 85 16.40 -33.59 21.66
C PRO A 85 15.76 -34.23 22.90
N GLU A 86 14.67 -33.63 23.41
CA GLU A 86 13.70 -34.34 24.26
C GLU A 86 12.26 -34.24 23.72
N ASP A 87 11.60 -35.40 23.83
CA ASP A 87 10.33 -35.81 23.23
C ASP A 87 9.09 -35.06 23.75
N GLY A 88 8.09 -34.88 22.88
CA GLY A 88 6.76 -34.45 23.31
C GLY A 88 5.74 -34.20 22.20
N ALA A 89 5.37 -35.23 21.45
CA ALA A 89 4.31 -35.16 20.43
C ALA A 89 2.93 -34.76 21.01
N VAL A 90 2.23 -33.85 20.33
CA VAL A 90 0.76 -33.65 20.47
C VAL A 90 0.12 -33.60 19.07
N PRO A 91 -1.01 -34.27 18.79
CA PRO A 91 -1.45 -34.53 17.43
C PRO A 91 -2.17 -33.34 16.78
N HIS A 92 -1.82 -33.06 15.52
CA HIS A 92 -2.58 -32.17 14.65
C HIS A 92 -3.91 -32.83 14.23
N GLU A 93 -5.03 -32.36 14.77
CA GLU A 93 -6.32 -32.53 14.11
C GLU A 93 -6.47 -31.52 12.97
N LYS A 94 -6.79 -32.07 11.80
CA LYS A 94 -6.92 -31.38 10.51
C LYS A 94 -8.05 -30.36 10.55
N ILE A 95 -7.72 -29.07 10.49
CA ILE A 95 -8.69 -28.03 10.14
C ILE A 95 -8.60 -27.85 8.62
N ALA A 96 -9.70 -28.13 7.91
CA ALA A 96 -9.82 -27.88 6.49
C ALA A 96 -9.71 -26.35 6.22
N PRO A 97 -9.08 -25.93 5.11
CA PRO A 97 -9.00 -24.51 4.77
C PRO A 97 -10.41 -23.92 4.66
N ILE A 98 -10.61 -22.80 5.36
CA ILE A 98 -11.82 -21.99 5.27
C ILE A 98 -11.87 -21.42 3.85
N ALA A 99 -12.94 -21.74 3.10
CA ALA A 99 -13.22 -21.08 1.84
C ALA A 99 -13.52 -19.60 2.12
N ILE A 100 -12.63 -18.72 1.68
CA ILE A 100 -12.83 -17.28 1.75
C ILE A 100 -13.81 -16.89 0.63
N THR A 101 -15.09 -16.75 0.95
CA THR A 101 -16.01 -15.98 0.11
C THR A 101 -15.82 -14.50 0.46
N LYS A 102 -14.94 -13.79 -0.24
CA LYS A 102 -14.82 -12.33 -0.15
C LYS A 102 -15.80 -11.69 -1.14
N GLU A 103 -16.92 -11.21 -0.61
CA GLU A 103 -17.78 -10.23 -1.27
C GLU A 103 -17.06 -8.87 -1.21
N ASP A 104 -16.80 -8.25 -2.36
CA ASP A 104 -16.31 -6.86 -2.43
C ASP A 104 -17.46 -5.87 -2.07
N GLU A 105 -17.12 -4.61 -1.72
CA GLU A 105 -18.06 -3.51 -1.36
C GLU A 105 -19.24 -3.28 -2.33
N ASP A 106 -19.22 -3.85 -3.54
CA ASP A 106 -20.27 -3.77 -4.55
C ASP A 106 -21.14 -5.05 -4.68
N GLY A 107 -20.94 -6.06 -3.82
CA GLY A 107 -21.70 -7.32 -3.84
C GLY A 107 -21.41 -8.23 -5.04
N GLU A 108 -20.25 -8.07 -5.70
CA GLU A 108 -19.88 -8.88 -6.87
C GLU A 108 -18.95 -10.04 -6.45
N SER A 109 -19.36 -11.28 -6.75
CA SER A 109 -18.58 -12.48 -6.46
C SER A 109 -17.32 -12.55 -7.33
N VAL A 110 -16.16 -12.66 -6.69
CA VAL A 110 -14.86 -12.70 -7.38
C VAL A 110 -14.49 -14.15 -7.68
N GLU A 111 -14.51 -14.56 -8.95
CA GLU A 111 -13.84 -15.80 -9.36
C GLU A 111 -12.31 -15.61 -9.33
N GLU A 112 -11.65 -16.30 -8.40
CA GLU A 112 -10.18 -16.39 -8.31
C GLU A 112 -9.62 -17.32 -9.40
N GLY A 113 -9.52 -16.80 -10.62
CA GLY A 113 -8.78 -17.43 -11.72
C GLY A 113 -7.71 -16.51 -12.34
N PRO A 114 -6.97 -16.95 -13.37
CA PRO A 114 -6.21 -16.05 -14.24
C PRO A 114 -7.14 -15.10 -14.99
N VAL A 115 -6.74 -13.82 -15.11
CA VAL A 115 -7.56 -12.80 -15.76
C VAL A 115 -7.32 -12.86 -17.26
N GLU A 116 -8.18 -13.58 -17.96
CA GLU A 116 -8.19 -13.54 -19.42
C GLU A 116 -8.82 -12.25 -19.91
N ILE A 117 -8.01 -11.21 -20.11
CA ILE A 117 -8.45 -10.02 -20.84
C ILE A 117 -8.26 -10.24 -22.34
N THR A 118 -9.15 -9.67 -23.14
CA THR A 118 -9.00 -9.68 -24.60
C THR A 118 -8.18 -8.46 -25.04
N ASN A 119 -7.39 -8.60 -26.11
CA ASN A 119 -6.69 -7.45 -26.73
C ASN A 119 -7.67 -6.31 -27.07
N LYS A 120 -8.89 -6.67 -27.49
CA LYS A 120 -9.98 -5.74 -27.78
C LYS A 120 -10.40 -4.90 -26.58
N TYR A 121 -10.41 -5.47 -25.37
CA TYR A 121 -10.70 -4.73 -24.14
C TYR A 121 -9.53 -3.80 -23.76
N TRP A 122 -8.30 -4.30 -23.81
CA TRP A 122 -7.10 -3.52 -23.47
C TRP A 122 -6.97 -2.23 -24.30
N ASP A 123 -7.26 -2.30 -25.60
CA ASP A 123 -7.26 -1.14 -26.50
C ASP A 123 -8.34 -0.09 -26.19
N LYS A 124 -9.37 -0.46 -25.45
CA LYS A 124 -10.55 0.36 -25.14
C LYS A 124 -10.52 0.92 -23.72
N LEU A 125 -9.47 0.65 -22.95
CA LEU A 125 -9.27 1.26 -21.63
C LEU A 125 -8.75 2.69 -21.75
N GLU A 126 -9.46 3.61 -21.11
CA GLU A 126 -9.09 5.02 -21.03
C GLU A 126 -8.94 5.49 -19.58
N PHE A 127 -8.02 6.42 -19.36
CA PHE A 127 -7.92 7.20 -18.13
C PHE A 127 -8.75 8.46 -18.23
N GLU A 128 -9.40 8.81 -17.12
CA GLU A 128 -10.09 10.06 -16.94
C GLU A 128 -9.73 10.64 -15.57
N PHE A 129 -9.20 11.86 -15.54
CA PHE A 129 -8.93 12.57 -14.29
C PHE A 129 -10.19 13.35 -13.94
N THR A 130 -10.83 12.98 -12.83
CA THR A 130 -12.10 13.58 -12.40
C THR A 130 -11.94 14.22 -11.03
N PRO A 131 -12.58 15.38 -10.78
CA PRO A 131 -12.66 15.93 -9.43
C PRO A 131 -13.28 14.92 -8.46
N VAL A 132 -12.75 14.87 -7.24
CA VAL A 132 -13.35 14.09 -6.16
C VAL A 132 -14.64 14.77 -5.74
N ALA A 133 -15.73 14.01 -5.72
CA ALA A 133 -17.00 14.49 -5.23
C ALA A 133 -17.18 14.09 -3.76
N GLY A 134 -17.57 15.06 -2.93
CA GLY A 134 -17.79 14.87 -1.50
C GLY A 134 -16.47 14.68 -0.75
N LEU A 135 -15.97 15.74 -0.13
CA LEU A 135 -14.82 15.67 0.77
C LEU A 135 -15.28 15.80 2.22
N LYS A 136 -14.62 15.05 3.10
CA LYS A 136 -14.80 15.07 4.55
C LYS A 136 -13.50 15.54 5.19
N GLU A 137 -13.60 16.52 6.07
CA GLU A 137 -12.47 16.96 6.89
C GLU A 137 -12.07 15.82 7.85
N VAL A 138 -10.78 15.48 7.83
CA VAL A 138 -10.16 14.54 8.78
C VAL A 138 -9.52 15.30 9.93
N TRP A 139 -8.83 16.39 9.61
CA TRP A 139 -8.11 17.21 10.58
C TRP A 139 -7.96 18.65 10.08
N THR A 140 -7.86 19.58 11.03
CA THR A 140 -7.57 20.99 10.76
C THR A 140 -6.74 21.58 11.89
N SER A 141 -5.80 22.46 11.56
CA SER A 141 -4.96 23.15 12.54
C SER A 141 -5.73 24.22 13.33
N LEU A 142 -7.00 24.47 13.02
CA LEU A 142 -7.84 25.41 13.77
C LEU A 142 -7.95 24.99 15.24
N GLY A 143 -7.52 25.88 16.14
CA GLY A 143 -7.47 25.63 17.59
C GLY A 143 -6.18 24.96 18.07
N THR A 144 -5.19 24.78 17.21
CA THR A 144 -3.81 24.42 17.59
C THR A 144 -2.95 25.67 17.77
N THR A 145 -1.81 25.56 18.46
CA THR A 145 -0.85 26.68 18.64
C THR A 145 0.08 26.88 17.43
N SER A 146 -0.16 26.17 16.34
CA SER A 146 0.64 26.25 15.11
C SER A 146 0.56 27.63 14.47
N HIS A 147 1.70 28.14 14.00
CA HIS A 147 1.75 29.38 13.22
C HIS A 147 1.20 29.19 11.79
N SER A 148 1.34 27.98 11.23
CA SER A 148 0.88 27.62 9.89
C SER A 148 -0.54 27.06 9.92
N LYS A 149 -1.38 27.43 8.95
CA LYS A 149 -2.77 26.98 8.82
C LYS A 149 -2.88 25.87 7.78
N ALA A 150 -3.44 24.73 8.15
CA ALA A 150 -3.69 23.64 7.21
C ALA A 150 -4.89 22.79 7.61
N SER A 151 -5.43 22.09 6.62
CA SER A 151 -6.48 21.10 6.80
C SER A 151 -6.25 19.90 5.88
N ILE A 152 -6.68 18.74 6.35
CA ILE A 152 -6.56 17.45 5.69
C ILE A 152 -7.96 16.93 5.42
N TRP A 153 -8.19 16.52 4.18
CA TRP A 153 -9.48 16.10 3.66
C TRP A 153 -9.36 14.72 3.04
N GLN A 154 -10.40 13.92 3.17
CA GLN A 154 -10.51 12.63 2.50
C GLN A 154 -11.81 12.57 1.71
N ARG A 155 -11.88 11.66 0.74
CA ARG A 155 -13.14 11.38 0.05
C ARG A 155 -14.17 10.89 1.08
N ALA A 156 -15.37 11.45 1.06
CA ALA A 156 -16.49 10.96 1.84
C ALA A 156 -16.92 9.57 1.34
N ASP A 157 -17.27 8.71 2.28
CA ASP A 157 -17.79 7.37 1.97
C ASP A 157 -19.09 7.47 1.14
N SER A 158 -19.37 6.47 0.30
CA SER A 158 -20.52 6.47 -0.61
C SER A 158 -21.86 6.58 0.12
N SER A 159 -21.89 6.25 1.42
CA SER A 159 -23.00 6.43 2.34
C SER A 159 -23.42 7.88 2.57
N PHE A 160 -22.52 8.86 2.35
CA PHE A 160 -22.75 10.30 2.57
C PHE A 160 -22.95 11.12 1.30
N VAL A 161 -22.67 10.55 0.13
CA VAL A 161 -22.80 11.22 -1.16
C VAL A 161 -24.05 10.67 -1.85
N PRO A 162 -25.07 11.49 -2.15
CA PRO A 162 -26.20 11.05 -2.96
C PRO A 162 -25.62 10.42 -4.22
N SER A 163 -25.94 9.14 -4.46
CA SER A 163 -25.26 8.27 -5.41
C SER A 163 -24.94 9.01 -6.70
N ILE A 164 -23.73 9.59 -6.79
CA ILE A 164 -23.20 10.01 -8.08
C ILE A 164 -23.05 8.68 -8.77
N LYS A 165 -23.99 8.40 -9.68
CA LYS A 165 -24.00 7.20 -10.50
C LYS A 165 -22.65 7.13 -11.20
N VAL A 166 -21.66 6.52 -10.57
CA VAL A 166 -20.47 6.05 -11.25
C VAL A 166 -21.06 5.09 -12.26
N GLY A 167 -20.94 5.42 -13.54
CA GLY A 167 -21.51 4.58 -14.58
C GLY A 167 -21.00 3.17 -14.38
N ALA A 168 -21.84 2.16 -14.62
CA ALA A 168 -21.47 0.76 -14.37
C ALA A 168 -20.16 0.33 -15.11
N ARG A 169 -19.73 1.12 -16.11
CA ARG A 169 -18.48 0.97 -16.87
C ARG A 169 -17.26 1.74 -16.37
N GLU A 170 -17.34 2.38 -15.20
CA GLU A 170 -16.30 3.29 -14.68
C GLU A 170 -15.92 2.86 -13.26
N LYS A 171 -14.61 2.85 -12.96
CA LYS A 171 -14.11 2.59 -11.60
C LYS A 171 -13.11 3.67 -11.21
N ARG A 172 -13.32 4.29 -10.05
CA ARG A 172 -12.47 5.36 -9.51
C ARG A 172 -11.55 4.81 -8.44
N GLY A 173 -10.31 5.28 -8.42
CA GLY A 173 -9.39 5.01 -7.31
C GLY A 173 -9.49 6.03 -6.19
N VAL A 174 -8.90 5.71 -5.05
CA VAL A 174 -8.54 6.65 -3.99
C VAL A 174 -7.03 6.52 -3.81
N TYR A 175 -6.30 7.63 -3.83
CA TYR A 175 -4.83 7.61 -3.87
C TYR A 175 -4.17 8.34 -2.69
N GLY A 176 -4.97 8.75 -1.70
CA GLY A 176 -4.52 9.43 -0.49
C GLY A 176 -5.52 10.47 0.00
N CYS A 177 -5.19 11.09 1.13
CA CYS A 177 -5.83 12.31 1.62
C CYS A 177 -5.32 13.52 0.83
N TYR A 178 -6.09 14.61 0.88
CA TYR A 178 -5.77 15.90 0.29
C TYR A 178 -5.34 16.86 1.39
N VAL A 179 -4.33 17.67 1.12
CA VAL A 179 -3.90 18.72 2.04
C VAL A 179 -4.08 20.09 1.39
N THR A 180 -4.50 21.06 2.18
CA THR A 180 -4.63 22.45 1.72
C THR A 180 -4.12 23.39 2.79
N GLU A 181 -3.55 24.50 2.33
CA GLU A 181 -3.27 25.65 3.18
C GLU A 181 -4.60 26.27 3.62
N GLY A 182 -4.71 26.63 4.90
CA GLY A 182 -5.95 27.13 5.50
C GLY A 182 -6.92 26.04 5.99
N HIS A 183 -8.17 26.44 6.20
CA HIS A 183 -9.23 25.59 6.80
C HIS A 183 -10.40 25.32 5.84
N SER A 184 -10.27 25.74 4.59
CA SER A 184 -11.31 25.57 3.57
C SER A 184 -11.10 24.26 2.82
N GLU A 185 -12.17 23.71 2.25
CA GLU A 185 -12.10 22.55 1.36
C GLU A 185 -11.15 22.83 0.18
N PRO A 186 -10.32 21.85 -0.25
CA PRO A 186 -9.41 22.04 -1.36
C PRO A 186 -10.14 22.34 -2.67
N ASP A 187 -9.55 23.16 -3.54
CA ASP A 187 -10.08 23.41 -4.88
C ASP A 187 -10.25 22.08 -5.62
N LEU A 188 -11.46 21.81 -6.13
CA LEU A 188 -11.81 20.62 -6.91
C LEU A 188 -10.95 20.45 -8.17
N LYS A 189 -10.33 21.52 -8.68
CA LYS A 189 -9.33 21.44 -9.76
C LYS A 189 -8.07 20.70 -9.33
N ASN A 190 -7.72 20.80 -8.06
CA ASN A 190 -6.55 20.17 -7.46
C ASN A 190 -6.94 18.87 -6.74
N ALA A 191 -8.14 18.72 -6.20
CA ALA A 191 -8.60 17.45 -5.64
C ALA A 191 -9.12 16.51 -6.74
N GLN A 192 -8.23 15.95 -7.58
CA GLN A 192 -8.59 15.00 -8.64
C GLN A 192 -8.26 13.55 -8.28
N THR A 193 -9.00 12.61 -8.86
CA THR A 193 -8.69 11.18 -8.82
C THR A 193 -8.62 10.59 -10.22
N LEU A 194 -7.83 9.53 -10.35
CA LEU A 194 -7.75 8.71 -11.55
C LEU A 194 -8.92 7.72 -11.62
N GLN A 195 -9.65 7.79 -12.73
CA GLN A 195 -10.72 6.88 -13.10
C GLN A 195 -10.30 6.05 -14.32
N ILE A 196 -10.61 4.75 -14.28
CA ILE A 196 -10.47 3.85 -15.44
C ILE A 196 -11.85 3.66 -16.05
N LYS A 197 -11.92 3.80 -17.37
CA LYS A 197 -13.14 3.74 -18.16
C LYS A 197 -13.02 2.67 -19.24
N ASP A 198 -14.04 1.81 -19.31
CA ASP A 198 -14.19 0.86 -20.39
C ASP A 198 -15.02 1.47 -21.52
N THR A 199 -14.38 1.80 -22.63
CA THR A 199 -15.06 2.37 -23.81
C THR A 199 -15.61 1.32 -24.76
N SER A 200 -15.43 0.03 -24.47
CA SER A 200 -15.98 -1.06 -25.29
C SER A 200 -17.46 -1.34 -25.04
N ILE A 201 -18.00 -0.80 -23.93
CA ILE A 201 -19.38 -1.00 -23.47
C ILE A 201 -20.17 0.31 -23.42
N TYR A 202 -21.48 0.17 -23.61
CA TYR A 202 -22.42 1.27 -23.52
C TYR A 202 -22.54 1.82 -22.09
N GLN A 203 -22.89 3.10 -21.96
CA GLN A 203 -22.87 3.87 -20.72
C GLN A 203 -23.67 3.25 -19.55
N TRP A 204 -24.70 2.47 -19.86
CA TRP A 204 -25.59 1.84 -18.87
C TRP A 204 -25.21 0.40 -18.51
N SER A 205 -24.18 -0.16 -19.15
CA SER A 205 -23.74 -1.54 -18.95
C SER A 205 -22.52 -1.61 -18.04
N GLY A 206 -22.53 -2.58 -17.13
CA GLY A 206 -21.40 -2.89 -16.25
C GLY A 206 -20.21 -3.46 -17.00
N SER A 207 -18.99 -3.03 -16.68
CA SER A 207 -17.81 -3.72 -17.19
C SER A 207 -17.54 -4.96 -16.36
N LYS A 208 -17.56 -6.12 -17.00
CA LYS A 208 -17.15 -7.39 -16.40
C LYS A 208 -15.68 -7.42 -15.97
N TYR A 209 -14.86 -6.50 -16.49
CA TYR A 209 -13.41 -6.54 -16.35
C TYR A 209 -12.84 -5.41 -15.49
N ASN A 210 -13.57 -4.30 -15.28
CA ASN A 210 -12.98 -3.12 -14.65
C ASN A 210 -12.55 -3.33 -13.21
N THR A 211 -13.35 -4.00 -12.38
CA THR A 211 -12.99 -4.26 -10.97
C THR A 211 -11.69 -5.05 -10.90
N ARG A 212 -11.60 -6.10 -11.72
CA ARG A 212 -10.43 -6.99 -11.80
C ARG A 212 -9.20 -6.31 -12.39
N THR A 213 -9.40 -5.50 -13.43
CA THR A 213 -8.36 -4.70 -14.07
C THR A 213 -7.83 -3.63 -13.12
N MET A 214 -8.71 -2.96 -12.38
CA MET A 214 -8.34 -1.99 -11.35
C MET A 214 -7.53 -2.66 -10.23
N ARG A 215 -7.93 -3.86 -9.76
CA ARG A 215 -7.18 -4.59 -8.73
C ARG A 215 -5.75 -4.95 -9.18
N LYS A 216 -5.54 -5.22 -10.47
CA LYS A 216 -4.22 -5.57 -11.02
C LYS A 216 -3.37 -4.34 -11.35
N LEU A 217 -3.95 -3.33 -11.99
CA LEU A 217 -3.23 -2.11 -12.37
C LEU A 217 -3.01 -1.15 -11.21
N CYS A 218 -3.99 -1.03 -10.31
CA CYS A 218 -3.95 -0.16 -9.14
C CYS A 218 -4.29 -0.98 -7.88
N PRO A 219 -3.37 -1.88 -7.46
CA PRO A 219 -3.59 -2.74 -6.30
C PRO A 219 -3.66 -1.93 -5.00
N HIS A 220 -4.26 -2.53 -3.98
CA HIS A 220 -4.21 -1.98 -2.62
C HIS A 220 -2.77 -2.08 -2.05
N PRO A 221 -2.38 -1.16 -1.15
CA PRO A 221 -1.16 -1.35 -0.37
C PRO A 221 -1.25 -2.64 0.46
N VAL A 222 -0.10 -3.24 0.77
CA VAL A 222 -0.06 -4.45 1.61
C VAL A 222 -0.36 -4.12 3.06
N ARG A 223 0.09 -2.94 3.50
CA ARG A 223 -0.15 -2.40 4.84
C ARG A 223 0.13 -0.91 4.89
N PHE A 224 -0.14 -0.32 6.04
CA PHE A 224 0.26 1.03 6.38
C PHE A 224 1.37 1.03 7.43
N ARG A 225 2.26 2.02 7.34
CA ARG A 225 3.25 2.34 8.35
C ARG A 225 2.96 3.72 8.90
N ARG A 226 2.95 3.89 10.22
CA ARG A 226 2.82 5.21 10.84
C ARG A 226 4.06 6.05 10.52
N GLU A 227 3.87 7.12 9.77
CA GLU A 227 4.94 8.00 9.33
C GLU A 227 5.11 9.18 10.29
N TRP A 228 4.00 9.72 10.77
CA TRP A 228 4.01 10.86 11.68
C TRP A 228 2.73 10.92 12.51
N GLU A 229 2.79 11.59 13.66
CA GLU A 229 1.65 11.81 14.52
C GLU A 229 1.77 13.14 15.27
N ASN A 230 0.61 13.73 15.56
CA ASN A 230 0.48 14.83 16.49
C ASN A 230 -0.68 14.53 17.44
N THR A 231 -0.33 14.20 18.67
CA THR A 231 -1.27 13.93 19.77
C THR A 231 -1.40 15.12 20.72
N SER A 232 -0.86 16.28 20.35
CA SER A 232 -0.87 17.46 21.20
C SER A 232 -2.20 18.18 21.14
N GLY A 233 -2.81 18.35 22.31
CA GLY A 233 -4.12 18.98 22.44
C GLY A 233 -5.27 18.02 22.16
N LYS A 234 -6.44 18.56 21.81
CA LYS A 234 -7.69 17.78 21.67
C LYS A 234 -7.88 17.14 20.29
N LYS A 235 -7.05 17.51 19.31
CA LYS A 235 -7.18 17.08 17.91
C LYS A 235 -6.00 16.20 17.54
N HIS A 236 -6.13 14.91 17.78
CA HIS A 236 -5.12 13.95 17.39
C HIS A 236 -5.10 13.78 15.86
N LEU A 237 -3.89 13.62 15.32
CA LEU A 237 -3.65 13.36 13.92
C LEU A 237 -2.59 12.26 13.81
N TYR A 238 -2.89 11.22 13.05
CA TYR A 238 -1.96 10.15 12.71
C TYR A 238 -1.87 10.06 11.20
N ILE A 239 -0.66 10.01 10.66
CA ILE A 239 -0.39 9.95 9.23
C ILE A 239 0.29 8.63 8.90
N TRP A 240 -0.26 7.96 7.90
CA TRP A 240 0.04 6.60 7.52
C TRP A 240 0.60 6.57 6.10
N ARG A 241 1.85 6.13 5.98
CA ARG A 241 2.48 5.84 4.70
C ARG A 241 2.03 4.45 4.23
N PRO A 242 1.35 4.34 3.08
CA PRO A 242 1.07 3.05 2.45
C PRO A 242 2.36 2.36 1.97
N ILE A 243 2.42 1.04 2.11
CA ILE A 243 3.51 0.21 1.59
C ILE A 243 3.03 -0.49 0.30
N PRO A 244 3.58 -0.13 -0.87
CA PRO A 244 3.20 -0.75 -2.13
C PRO A 244 3.50 -2.26 -2.17
N PRO A 245 2.76 -3.06 -2.96
CA PRO A 245 2.93 -4.51 -3.01
C PRO A 245 4.23 -4.99 -3.66
N SER A 246 4.81 -4.21 -4.56
CA SER A 246 6.12 -4.49 -5.16
C SER A 246 6.80 -3.19 -5.58
N GLY A 247 8.07 -3.27 -5.98
CA GLY A 247 8.80 -2.12 -6.54
C GLY A 247 8.27 -1.61 -7.88
N ASP A 248 7.32 -2.32 -8.51
CA ASP A 248 6.65 -1.87 -9.73
C ASP A 248 5.55 -0.83 -9.43
N PHE A 249 5.20 -0.64 -8.16
CA PHE A 249 4.11 0.23 -7.72
C PHE A 249 4.61 1.28 -6.73
N VAL A 250 3.94 2.43 -6.75
CA VAL A 250 4.15 3.53 -5.82
C VAL A 250 2.83 4.03 -5.27
N ALA A 251 2.88 4.63 -4.09
CA ALA A 251 1.77 5.40 -3.56
C ALA A 251 1.97 6.88 -3.86
N LEU A 252 0.93 7.53 -4.37
CA LEU A 252 0.97 8.95 -4.73
C LEU A 252 0.77 9.88 -3.53
N GLY A 253 0.16 9.38 -2.46
CA GLY A 253 -0.16 10.13 -1.25
C GLY A 253 -0.22 9.23 -0.02
N MET A 254 -0.48 9.86 1.13
CA MET A 254 -0.61 9.23 2.44
C MET A 254 -2.05 9.32 2.94
N MET A 255 -2.36 8.50 3.95
CA MET A 255 -3.65 8.53 4.64
C MET A 255 -3.51 9.20 6.00
N ALA A 256 -4.60 9.83 6.47
CA ALA A 256 -4.66 10.44 7.79
C ALA A 256 -5.85 9.90 8.57
N THR A 257 -5.69 9.74 9.88
CA THR A 257 -6.75 9.34 10.82
C THR A 257 -6.70 10.22 12.06
N ASN A 258 -7.82 10.28 12.79
CA ASN A 258 -7.92 10.95 14.09
C ASN A 258 -7.81 9.98 15.28
N THR A 259 -7.62 8.68 15.00
CA THR A 259 -7.35 7.61 15.96
C THR A 259 -6.02 6.95 15.62
N ASP A 260 -5.39 6.31 16.61
CA ASP A 260 -4.13 5.56 16.41
C ASP A 260 -4.34 4.22 15.66
N GLN A 261 -5.48 4.05 15.01
CA GLN A 261 -5.78 2.88 14.21
C GLN A 261 -5.45 3.17 12.75
N ALA A 262 -4.70 2.27 12.13
CA ALA A 262 -4.43 2.35 10.71
C ALA A 262 -5.73 2.22 9.91
N PRO A 263 -5.85 2.93 8.76
CA PRO A 263 -6.98 2.73 7.87
C PRO A 263 -6.93 1.34 7.21
N SER A 264 -8.08 0.85 6.73
CA SER A 264 -8.14 -0.39 5.94
C SER A 264 -7.26 -0.27 4.70
N VAL A 265 -6.56 -1.34 4.31
CA VAL A 265 -5.79 -1.40 3.05
C VAL A 265 -6.66 -1.11 1.82
N GLU A 266 -7.96 -1.38 1.91
CA GLU A 266 -8.92 -1.12 0.85
C GLU A 266 -9.23 0.38 0.66
N SER A 267 -8.91 1.21 1.67
CA SER A 267 -9.18 2.65 1.65
C SER A 267 -8.38 3.44 0.62
N MET A 268 -7.33 2.85 0.04
CA MET A 268 -6.56 3.48 -1.03
C MET A 268 -5.93 2.46 -1.98
N ARG A 269 -5.41 2.95 -3.11
CA ARG A 269 -4.73 2.18 -4.15
C ARG A 269 -3.35 2.76 -4.43
N CYS A 270 -2.45 1.88 -4.82
CA CYS A 270 -1.17 2.22 -5.43
C CYS A 270 -1.33 2.37 -6.95
N VAL A 271 -0.33 2.93 -7.61
CA VAL A 271 -0.26 3.04 -9.08
C VAL A 271 1.07 2.49 -9.58
N PRO A 272 1.17 2.05 -10.83
CA PRO A 272 2.43 1.63 -11.41
C PRO A 272 3.46 2.77 -11.41
N LEU A 273 4.69 2.47 -11.01
CA LEU A 273 5.82 3.40 -11.07
C LEU A 273 6.03 3.91 -12.50
N ALA A 274 5.80 3.06 -13.51
CA ALA A 274 5.90 3.43 -14.92
C ALA A 274 4.93 4.55 -15.34
N TRP A 275 3.81 4.73 -14.62
CA TRP A 275 2.85 5.81 -14.87
C TRP A 275 3.28 7.13 -14.24
N CYS A 276 4.34 7.12 -13.44
CA CYS A 276 4.76 8.27 -12.65
C CYS A 276 5.99 8.97 -13.24
N THR A 277 6.16 10.22 -12.85
CA THR A 277 7.39 11.00 -13.01
C THR A 277 7.72 11.71 -11.70
N PRO A 278 8.98 12.08 -11.44
CA PRO A 278 9.31 12.86 -10.24
C PRO A 278 8.48 14.16 -10.18
N SER A 279 7.82 14.38 -9.05
CA SER A 279 6.93 15.52 -8.86
C SER A 279 7.72 16.82 -8.74
N LYS A 280 7.38 17.78 -9.59
CA LYS A 280 7.90 19.17 -9.52
C LYS A 280 6.94 20.09 -8.77
N SER A 281 5.68 19.68 -8.59
CA SER A 281 4.56 20.49 -8.12
C SER A 281 4.36 20.33 -6.61
N THR A 282 5.41 20.61 -5.83
CA THR A 282 5.40 20.35 -4.38
C THR A 282 5.50 21.66 -3.62
N HIS A 283 4.58 21.90 -2.69
CA HIS A 283 4.65 23.03 -1.78
C HIS A 283 4.41 22.57 -0.34
N SER A 284 5.15 23.17 0.59
CA SER A 284 4.90 22.96 2.02
C SER A 284 3.58 23.62 2.37
N THR A 285 2.70 22.89 3.04
CA THR A 285 1.39 23.39 3.47
C THR A 285 1.35 23.63 4.96
N TRP A 286 2.18 22.91 5.72
CA TRP A 286 2.23 23.02 7.17
C TRP A 286 3.56 22.54 7.72
N ASP A 287 3.97 23.12 8.83
CA ASP A 287 5.03 22.58 9.67
C ASP A 287 4.65 22.67 11.15
N SER A 288 5.30 21.83 11.94
CA SER A 288 5.11 21.75 13.39
C SER A 288 5.68 22.93 14.19
N SER A 289 6.17 23.99 13.54
CA SER A 289 6.75 25.14 14.27
C SER A 289 5.71 25.79 15.19
N GLY A 290 6.08 26.01 16.45
CA GLY A 290 5.18 26.54 17.48
C GLY A 290 4.19 25.53 18.09
N THR A 291 4.24 24.26 17.70
CA THR A 291 3.51 23.18 18.40
C THR A 291 4.42 22.42 19.35
N ALA A 292 3.94 22.14 20.58
CA ALA A 292 4.59 21.15 21.43
C ALA A 292 4.36 19.78 20.79
N GLY A 293 5.39 19.02 20.41
CA GLY A 293 5.21 17.75 19.68
C GLY A 293 6.48 17.33 18.94
N ARG A 294 6.41 16.18 18.26
CA ARG A 294 7.51 15.76 17.38
C ARG A 294 7.58 16.68 16.16
N PRO A 295 8.79 17.08 15.72
CA PRO A 295 8.92 17.85 14.51
C PRO A 295 8.31 17.08 13.33
N GLY A 296 7.74 17.81 12.39
CA GLY A 296 7.16 17.27 11.18
C GLY A 296 6.67 18.36 10.24
N SER A 297 6.48 17.98 8.99
CA SER A 297 5.99 18.84 7.92
C SER A 297 4.98 18.11 7.04
N LEU A 298 3.96 18.84 6.59
CA LEU A 298 2.97 18.37 5.63
C LEU A 298 3.17 19.09 4.31
N TRP A 299 3.05 18.32 3.23
CA TRP A 299 3.32 18.77 1.87
C TRP A 299 2.19 18.32 0.96
N ALA A 300 1.85 19.18 0.00
CA ALA A 300 1.16 18.75 -1.21
C ALA A 300 2.21 18.08 -2.12
N GLY A 301 2.09 16.77 -2.31
CA GLY A 301 3.10 15.96 -2.99
C GLY A 301 3.07 16.03 -4.52
N ASN A 302 1.97 16.49 -5.12
CA ASN A 302 1.78 16.54 -6.57
C ASN A 302 0.69 17.53 -6.97
N SER A 303 0.40 17.63 -8.27
CA SER A 303 -0.66 18.48 -8.81
C SER A 303 -2.07 18.15 -8.30
N PHE A 304 -2.25 17.00 -7.63
CA PHE A 304 -3.51 16.64 -7.00
C PHE A 304 -3.60 17.03 -5.52
N ASN A 305 -2.61 17.76 -4.99
CA ASN A 305 -2.52 18.10 -3.56
C ASN A 305 -2.60 16.89 -2.62
N LEU A 306 -2.14 15.72 -3.07
CA LEU A 306 -2.11 14.53 -2.21
C LEU A 306 -1.14 14.75 -1.04
N LEU A 307 -1.60 14.40 0.16
CA LEU A 307 -0.88 14.58 1.40
C LEU A 307 0.41 13.74 1.39
N VAL A 308 1.52 14.38 1.72
CA VAL A 308 2.76 13.71 2.09
C VAL A 308 3.28 14.34 3.37
N ALA A 309 3.56 13.52 4.37
CA ALA A 309 4.18 13.97 5.61
C ALA A 309 5.63 13.50 5.68
N ASN A 310 6.44 14.27 6.39
CA ASN A 310 7.80 13.92 6.73
C ASN A 310 8.00 14.17 8.23
N ALA A 311 8.65 13.22 8.93
CA ALA A 311 9.06 13.39 10.32
C ALA A 311 10.19 14.42 10.47
N SER A 312 10.84 14.81 9.36
CA SER A 312 11.72 15.98 9.31
C SER A 312 11.00 17.21 8.77
N MET A 313 11.60 18.39 8.92
CA MET A 313 11.12 19.61 8.27
C MET A 313 11.54 19.71 6.79
N ASN A 314 12.25 18.69 6.28
CA ASN A 314 12.73 18.68 4.91
C ASN A 314 11.65 18.21 3.94
N ARG A 315 11.77 18.68 2.70
CA ARG A 315 10.97 18.16 1.58
C ARG A 315 11.16 16.63 1.48
N PRO A 316 10.09 15.85 1.31
CA PRO A 316 10.20 14.41 1.05
C PRO A 316 10.98 14.15 -0.26
N ASP A 317 11.89 13.16 -0.23
CA ASP A 317 12.79 12.86 -1.36
C ASP A 317 12.08 12.19 -2.54
N GLU A 318 11.06 11.37 -2.27
CA GLU A 318 10.33 10.60 -3.28
C GLU A 318 8.89 11.08 -3.41
N LEU A 319 8.66 11.97 -4.39
CA LEU A 319 7.34 12.50 -4.72
C LEU A 319 7.05 12.22 -6.19
N TYR A 320 5.82 11.78 -6.48
CA TYR A 320 5.44 11.29 -7.79
C TYR A 320 4.23 12.05 -8.36
N GLU A 321 4.31 12.39 -9.64
CA GLU A 321 3.25 12.97 -10.45
C GLU A 321 2.77 11.96 -11.49
N LEU A 322 1.46 11.81 -11.66
CA LEU A 322 0.90 10.92 -12.69
C LEU A 322 1.05 11.54 -14.08
N LYS A 323 1.53 10.73 -15.04
CA LYS A 323 1.54 11.09 -16.45
C LYS A 323 0.10 11.29 -16.94
N ARG A 324 -0.15 12.41 -17.62
CA ARG A 324 -1.45 12.70 -18.25
C ARG A 324 -1.54 12.02 -19.61
N ALA A 325 -1.90 10.74 -19.61
CA ALA A 325 -2.20 9.96 -20.81
C ALA A 325 -3.69 9.64 -20.89
N LYS A 326 -4.23 9.54 -22.12
CA LYS A 326 -5.64 9.20 -22.33
C LYS A 326 -5.85 7.68 -22.36
N LYS A 327 -4.97 6.92 -23.03
CA LYS A 327 -5.08 5.46 -23.08
C LYS A 327 -4.18 4.82 -22.04
N VAL A 328 -4.69 3.76 -21.41
CA VAL A 328 -3.93 2.99 -20.42
C VAL A 328 -2.70 2.34 -21.04
N LYS A 329 -2.85 1.79 -22.24
CA LYS A 329 -1.77 1.12 -22.97
C LYS A 329 -0.60 2.04 -23.33
N ASP A 330 -0.82 3.34 -23.49
CA ASP A 330 0.22 4.27 -23.96
C ASP A 330 1.31 4.50 -22.91
N ILE A 331 1.00 4.28 -21.63
CA ILE A 331 1.95 4.46 -20.51
C ILE A 331 2.22 3.19 -19.72
N THR A 332 1.64 2.05 -20.12
CA THR A 332 1.85 0.76 -19.45
C THR A 332 2.84 -0.07 -20.25
N PRO A 333 4.05 -0.34 -19.72
CA PRO A 333 5.06 -1.11 -20.43
C PRO A 333 4.59 -2.55 -20.72
N PRO A 334 4.91 -3.14 -21.88
CA PRO A 334 4.51 -4.51 -22.23
C PRO A 334 4.90 -5.54 -21.17
N GLU A 335 6.09 -5.43 -20.59
CA GLU A 335 6.58 -6.32 -19.52
C GLU A 335 5.65 -6.31 -18.30
N LEU A 336 5.16 -5.13 -17.90
CA LEU A 336 4.21 -5.01 -16.80
C LEU A 336 2.84 -5.61 -17.19
N VAL A 337 2.42 -5.44 -18.45
CA VAL A 337 1.17 -6.04 -18.93
C VAL A 337 1.25 -7.57 -18.91
N GLU A 338 2.34 -8.16 -19.42
CA GLU A 338 2.56 -9.61 -19.44
C GLU A 338 2.66 -10.20 -18.02
N LYS A 339 3.23 -9.44 -17.07
CA LYS A 339 3.28 -9.82 -15.66
C LYS A 339 1.90 -9.80 -14.98
N LEU A 340 1.04 -8.84 -15.34
CA LEU A 340 -0.25 -8.63 -14.68
C LEU A 340 -1.42 -9.39 -15.32
N PHE A 341 -1.32 -9.69 -16.62
CA PHE A 341 -2.43 -10.21 -17.43
C PHE A 341 -2.01 -11.36 -18.34
N THR A 342 -2.93 -12.31 -18.53
CA THR A 342 -2.83 -13.35 -19.56
C THR A 342 -3.83 -13.01 -20.67
N PHE A 343 -3.36 -12.85 -21.92
CA PHE A 343 -4.25 -12.55 -23.04
C PHE A 343 -4.81 -13.81 -23.67
N LYS A 344 -6.14 -13.87 -23.83
CA LYS A 344 -6.76 -14.82 -24.77
C LYS A 344 -6.54 -14.31 -26.20
N LYS A 345 -5.86 -15.13 -27.01
CA LYS A 345 -5.67 -14.89 -28.44
C LYS A 345 -7.00 -14.84 -29.19
#